data_AF-A0A531JL52-F1
#
_entry.id   AF-A0A531JL52-F1
#
_cell.length_a   1.000
_cell.length_b   1.000
_cell.length_c   1.000
_cell.angle_alpha   90.00
_cell.angle_beta   90.00
_cell.angle_gamma   90.00
#
_symmetry.space_group_name_H-M   'P 1'
#
loop_
_entity.id
_entity.type
_entity.pdbx_description
1 polymer ?
#
loop_
_entity_poly.entity_id
_entity_poly.type
_entity_poly.pdbx_seq_one_letter_code
_entity_poly.pdbx_strand_id
1 'polypeptide(L)'
;MNSFLKSCTALTVALAFSGQAIAQVKELGKGEGQVNIVAWPGYIERGETDKNYDWVTSFEKNTGCKVNIKTANTSDEMVALMNEGGFDL
;
A
#
# COMPACT_ATOMS: atom_id res chain seq x y z
N MET A 1 44.31 9.75 -33.19
CA MET A 1 43.06 10.50 -32.92
C MET A 1 41.86 9.61 -32.56
N ASN A 2 41.70 8.41 -33.13
CA ASN A 2 40.52 7.56 -32.85
C ASN A 2 40.45 6.95 -31.44
N SER A 3 41.56 6.86 -30.71
CA SER A 3 41.57 6.33 -29.34
C SER A 3 41.03 7.35 -28.31
N PHE A 4 41.18 8.65 -28.58
CA PHE A 4 40.65 9.71 -27.71
C PHE A 4 39.13 9.83 -27.82
N LEU A 5 38.57 9.68 -29.02
CA LEU A 5 37.11 9.67 -29.21
C LEU A 5 36.42 8.51 -28.47
N LYS A 6 37.02 7.30 -28.50
CA LYS A 6 36.47 6.12 -27.82
C LYS A 6 36.46 6.25 -26.29
N SER A 7 37.48 6.91 -25.73
CA SER A 7 37.58 7.15 -24.29
C SER A 7 36.51 8.12 -23.77
N CYS A 8 36.21 9.18 -24.52
CA CYS A 8 35.16 10.15 -24.17
C CYS A 8 33.74 9.55 -24.25
N THR A 9 33.49 8.61 -25.17
CA THR A 9 32.20 7.91 -25.27
C THR A 9 32.00 6.89 -24.14
N ALA A 10 33.05 6.21 -23.68
CA ALA A 10 32.96 5.30 -22.54
C ALA A 10 32.67 6.04 -21.22
N LEU A 11 33.24 7.24 -21.05
CA LEU A 11 33.04 8.04 -19.84
C LEU A 11 31.61 8.59 -19.72
N THR A 12 30.97 8.95 -20.83
CA THR A 12 29.57 9.43 -20.86
C THR A 12 28.56 8.31 -20.59
N VAL A 13 28.82 7.07 -21.03
CA VAL A 13 27.96 5.91 -20.71
C VAL A 13 28.07 5.50 -19.24
N ALA A 14 29.27 5.57 -18.65
CA ALA A 14 29.48 5.25 -17.23
C ALA A 14 28.78 6.26 -16.29
N LEU A 15 28.71 7.53 -16.66
CA LEU A 15 28.03 8.58 -15.91
C LEU A 15 26.49 8.53 -16.01
N ALA A 16 25.95 7.93 -17.08
CA ALA A 16 24.51 7.79 -17.27
C ALA A 16 23.87 6.75 -16.32
N PHE A 17 24.63 5.77 -15.84
CA PHE A 17 24.13 4.72 -14.93
C PHE A 17 24.26 5.07 -13.43
N SER A 18 25.10 6.04 -13.07
CA SER A 18 25.28 6.45 -11.67
C SER A 18 24.18 7.38 -11.12
N GLY A 19 23.27 7.85 -11.97
CA GLY A 19 22.30 8.92 -11.63
C GLY A 19 20.88 8.46 -11.28
N GLN A 20 20.53 7.18 -11.44
CA GLN A 20 19.21 6.70 -11.04
C GLN A 20 19.17 6.39 -9.55
N ALA A 21 19.29 7.43 -8.72
CA ALA A 21 18.83 7.35 -7.33
C ALA A 21 17.31 7.22 -7.38
N ILE A 22 16.81 5.98 -7.41
CA ILE A 22 15.40 5.71 -7.14
C ILE A 22 15.17 6.20 -5.72
N ALA A 23 14.49 7.34 -5.58
CA ALA A 23 14.11 7.87 -4.27
C ALA A 23 13.15 6.86 -3.63
N GLN A 24 13.69 5.93 -2.84
CA GLN A 24 12.88 5.01 -2.07
C GLN A 24 12.28 5.76 -0.90
N VAL A 25 10.98 5.56 -0.68
CA VAL A 25 10.27 6.11 0.48
C VAL A 25 10.97 5.58 1.73
N LYS A 26 11.62 6.47 2.48
CA LYS A 26 12.31 6.11 3.73
C LYS A 26 11.34 5.93 4.90
N GLU A 27 10.24 6.69 4.88
CA GLU A 27 9.21 6.68 5.92
C GLU A 27 7.86 7.08 5.34
N LEU A 28 6.77 6.52 5.88
CA LEU A 28 5.39 6.75 5.43
C LEU A 28 4.74 7.98 6.09
N GLY A 29 5.35 8.55 7.14
CA GLY A 29 4.75 9.61 7.95
C GLY A 29 3.70 9.11 8.94
N LYS A 30 2.87 10.03 9.45
CA LYS A 30 1.78 9.68 10.38
C LYS A 30 0.60 9.11 9.60
N GLY A 31 0.02 8.02 10.10
CA GLY A 31 -1.22 7.47 9.55
C GLY A 31 -2.43 8.35 9.81
N GLU A 32 -3.50 8.11 9.05
CA GLU A 32 -4.76 8.88 9.08
C GLU A 32 -5.64 8.57 10.31
N GLY A 33 -5.28 7.53 11.08
CA GLY A 33 -5.97 7.14 12.32
C GLY A 33 -7.17 6.22 12.12
N GLN A 34 -7.58 5.98 10.87
CA GLN A 34 -8.59 4.99 10.53
C GLN A 34 -8.41 4.47 9.10
N VAL A 35 -9.05 3.33 8.82
CA VAL A 35 -9.18 2.75 7.48
C VAL A 35 -10.61 2.21 7.31
N ASN A 36 -11.24 2.52 6.19
CA ASN A 36 -12.58 2.09 5.83
C ASN A 36 -12.49 1.04 4.72
N ILE A 37 -12.98 -0.18 4.99
CA ILE A 37 -12.78 -1.33 4.10
C ILE A 37 -14.12 -1.91 3.68
N VAL A 38 -14.30 -2.15 2.38
CA VAL A 38 -15.35 -3.03 1.86
C VAL A 38 -14.81 -4.46 1.86
N ALA A 39 -15.50 -5.38 2.54
CA ALA A 39 -15.02 -6.76 2.68
C ALA A 39 -16.13 -7.78 2.49
N TRP A 40 -15.74 -8.99 2.06
CA TRP A 40 -16.61 -10.15 2.11
C TRP A 40 -16.84 -10.57 3.57
N PRO A 41 -17.97 -11.25 3.87
CA PRO A 41 -18.19 -11.84 5.19
C PRO A 41 -17.02 -12.76 5.57
N GLY A 42 -16.49 -12.64 6.79
CA GLY A 42 -15.41 -13.48 7.29
C GLY A 42 -13.98 -13.04 6.93
N TYR A 43 -13.80 -12.03 6.08
CA TYR A 43 -12.46 -11.57 5.67
C TYR A 43 -11.78 -10.66 6.69
N ILE A 44 -12.54 -10.01 7.56
CA ILE A 44 -12.02 -9.10 8.57
C ILE A 44 -12.67 -9.45 9.91
N GLU A 45 -11.95 -10.16 10.76
CA GLU A 45 -12.44 -10.62 12.06
C GLU A 45 -11.73 -9.93 13.22
N ARG A 46 -12.53 -9.61 14.23
CA ARG A 46 -12.13 -8.91 15.47
C ARG A 46 -12.59 -9.65 16.73
N GLY A 47 -12.72 -10.97 16.64
CA GLY A 47 -13.12 -11.81 17.77
C GLY A 47 -14.60 -11.74 18.17
N GLU A 48 -15.44 -11.07 17.38
CA GLU A 48 -16.89 -10.94 17.63
C GLU A 48 -17.64 -12.24 17.33
N THR A 49 -17.28 -12.92 16.24
CA THR A 49 -17.87 -14.22 15.85
C THR A 49 -17.24 -15.38 16.63
N ASP A 50 -15.91 -15.45 16.65
CA ASP A 50 -15.11 -16.41 17.41
C ASP A 50 -13.85 -15.72 17.93
N LYS A 51 -13.63 -15.78 19.25
CA LYS A 51 -12.49 -15.14 19.93
C LYS A 51 -11.12 -15.66 19.47
N ASN A 52 -11.07 -16.85 18.87
CA ASN A 52 -9.84 -17.39 18.31
C ASN A 52 -9.44 -16.72 16.98
N TYR A 53 -10.35 -15.95 16.36
CA TYR A 53 -10.14 -15.28 15.10
C TYR A 53 -10.26 -13.77 15.31
N ASP A 54 -9.13 -13.16 15.65
CA ASP A 54 -9.00 -11.71 15.86
C ASP A 54 -7.63 -11.22 15.38
N TRP A 55 -7.57 -10.76 14.14
CA TRP A 55 -6.38 -10.12 13.59
C TRP A 55 -6.48 -8.58 13.56
N VAL A 56 -7.69 -8.04 13.66
CA VAL A 56 -7.93 -6.59 13.66
C VAL A 56 -7.46 -5.94 14.95
N THR A 57 -7.73 -6.52 16.12
CA THR A 57 -7.38 -5.88 17.40
C THR A 57 -5.87 -5.67 17.52
N SER A 58 -5.07 -6.64 17.07
CA SER A 58 -3.61 -6.51 17.05
C SER A 58 -3.14 -5.41 16.11
N PHE A 59 -3.77 -5.28 14.94
CA PHE A 59 -3.48 -4.19 13.99
C PHE A 59 -3.82 -2.83 14.60
N GLU A 60 -5.01 -2.65 15.15
CA GLU A 60 -5.45 -1.38 15.75
C GLU A 60 -4.54 -0.98 16.92
N LYS A 61 -4.15 -1.95 17.77
CA LYS A 61 -3.24 -1.72 18.89
C LYS A 61 -1.83 -1.29 18.45
N ASN A 62 -1.29 -1.93 17.40
CA ASN A 62 0.06 -1.67 16.94
C ASN A 62 0.18 -0.37 16.14
N THR A 63 -0.89 0.05 15.47
CA THR A 63 -0.87 1.17 14.54
C THR A 63 -1.62 2.40 15.06
N GLY A 64 -2.53 2.23 16.02
CA GLY A 64 -3.50 3.27 16.38
C GLY A 64 -4.53 3.56 15.28
N CYS A 65 -4.55 2.78 14.19
CA CYS A 65 -5.45 2.93 13.07
C CYS A 65 -6.72 2.11 13.30
N LYS A 66 -7.86 2.78 13.45
CA LYS A 66 -9.16 2.13 13.62
C LYS A 66 -9.66 1.50 12.31
N VAL A 67 -10.09 0.25 12.34
CA VAL A 67 -10.63 -0.46 11.19
C VAL A 67 -12.16 -0.37 11.18
N ASN A 68 -12.74 0.21 10.13
CA ASN A 68 -14.18 0.23 9.88
C ASN A 68 -14.49 -0.66 8.68
N ILE A 69 -15.54 -1.49 8.79
CA ILE A 69 -15.83 -2.53 7.79
C ILE A 69 -17.26 -2.34 7.27
N LYS A 70 -17.39 -2.33 5.95
CA LYS A 70 -18.67 -2.47 5.24
C LYS A 70 -18.68 -3.83 4.55
N THR A 71 -19.57 -4.71 5.00
CA THR A 71 -19.71 -6.02 4.37
C THR A 71 -20.53 -5.92 3.09
N ALA A 72 -20.06 -6.54 2.01
CA ALA A 72 -20.77 -6.69 0.74
C ALA A 72 -20.80 -8.15 0.30
N ASN A 73 -21.88 -8.56 -0.36
CA ASN A 73 -22.17 -9.96 -0.70
C ASN A 73 -21.99 -10.29 -2.19
N THR A 74 -21.74 -9.30 -3.04
CA THR A 74 -21.43 -9.50 -4.46
C THR A 74 -20.35 -8.53 -4.94
N SER A 75 -19.67 -8.90 -6.01
CA SER A 75 -18.66 -8.02 -6.61
C SER A 75 -19.27 -6.74 -7.17
N ASP A 76 -20.50 -6.79 -7.70
CA ASP A 76 -21.21 -5.61 -8.18
C ASP A 76 -21.51 -4.62 -7.05
N GLU A 77 -21.87 -5.11 -5.87
CA GLU A 77 -22.07 -4.28 -4.68
C GLU A 77 -20.76 -3.62 -4.24
N MET A 78 -19.65 -4.37 -4.25
CA MET A 78 -18.33 -3.80 -3.93
C MET A 78 -17.92 -2.68 -4.90
N VAL A 79 -18.14 -2.88 -6.20
CA VAL A 79 -17.86 -1.86 -7.22
C VAL A 79 -18.73 -0.62 -7.00
N ALA A 80 -20.01 -0.79 -6.68
CA ALA A 80 -20.89 0.34 -6.38
C ALA A 80 -20.39 1.13 -5.16
N LEU A 81 -20.09 0.45 -4.05
CA LEU A 81 -19.60 1.07 -2.82
C LEU A 81 -18.27 1.83 -3.03
N MET A 82 -17.32 1.24 -3.76
CA MET A 82 -16.05 1.89 -4.04
C MET A 82 -16.22 3.13 -4.94
N ASN A 83 -17.20 3.13 -5.86
CA ASN A 83 -17.51 4.28 -6.70
C ASN A 83 -18.24 5.41 -5.95
N GLU A 84 -19.05 5.08 -4.93
CA GLU A 84 -19.66 6.08 -4.04
C GLU A 84 -18.59 6.83 -3.22
N GLY A 85 -17.45 6.17 -2.97
CA GLY A 85 -16.31 6.72 -2.23
C GLY A 85 -16.47 6.61 -0.72
N GLY A 86 -15.42 7.03 0.01
CA GLY A 86 -15.35 6.90 1.46
C GLY A 86 -14.79 5.56 1.97
N PHE A 87 -14.29 4.73 1.05
CA PHE A 87 -13.59 3.49 1.34
C PHE A 87 -12.16 3.54 0.78
N ASP A 88 -11.22 2.98 1.53
CA ASP A 88 -9.80 2.93 1.20
C ASP A 88 -9.43 1.61 0.51
N LEU A 89 -10.14 0.53 0.84
CA LEU A 89 -9.90 -0.85 0.39
C LEU A 89 -11.20 -1.57 0.02
#